data_AF-A0A2U8WET7-F1
#
_entry.id   AF-A0A2U8WET7-F1
#
_cell.length_a   1.000
_cell.length_b   1.000
_cell.length_c   1.000
_cell.angle_alpha   90.00
_cell.angle_beta   90.00
_cell.angle_gamma   90.00
#
_symmetry.space_group_name_H-M   'P 1'
#
loop_
_entity.id
_entity.type
_entity.pdbx_description
1 polymer ?
#
loop_
_entity_poly.entity_id
_entity_poly.type
_entity_poly.pdbx_seq_one_letter_code
_entity_poly.pdbx_strand_id
1 'polypeptide(L)'
;MPKPEHAPGYVPNPGYTQDDWDAVSDNPALIDDELAAARPGPDGMPPGVAAAFVSRIGRPKAERRKVPVTIRLDPDVVAAFKATGPGWQTRMNDALRAAVRDLSAA
;
A
#
# COMPACT_ATOMS: atom_id res chain seq x y z
N MET A 1 17.11 10.20 -35.81
CA MET A 1 15.68 9.84 -35.62
C MET A 1 15.06 10.90 -34.73
N PRO A 2 13.93 11.53 -35.09
CA PRO A 2 13.21 12.40 -34.15
C PRO A 2 12.72 11.55 -32.97
N LYS A 3 12.75 12.13 -31.77
CA LYS A 3 12.22 11.47 -30.56
C LYS A 3 10.70 11.33 -30.75
N PRO A 4 10.10 10.16 -30.47
CA PRO A 4 8.65 10.04 -30.49
C PRO A 4 8.05 10.99 -29.47
N GLU A 5 6.92 11.60 -29.84
CA GLU A 5 6.18 12.58 -29.03
C GLU A 5 5.74 11.99 -27.68
N HIS A 6 5.39 10.71 -27.66
CA HIS A 6 4.99 9.98 -26.46
C HIS A 6 5.78 8.68 -26.25
N ALA A 7 5.78 8.20 -25.01
CA ALA A 7 6.39 6.92 -24.65
C ALA A 7 5.63 5.73 -25.29
N PRO A 8 6.31 4.62 -25.60
CA PRO A 8 5.64 3.41 -26.09
C PRO A 8 4.54 2.94 -25.13
N GLY A 9 3.34 2.70 -25.65
CA GLY A 9 2.18 2.30 -24.85
C GLY A 9 1.44 3.46 -24.16
N TYR A 10 1.74 4.71 -24.51
CA TYR A 10 0.93 5.85 -24.10
C TYR A 10 -0.51 5.68 -24.61
N VAL A 11 -1.46 5.75 -23.67
CA VAL A 11 -2.89 5.83 -23.96
C VAL A 11 -3.35 7.20 -23.46
N PRO A 12 -3.94 8.05 -24.32
CA PRO A 12 -4.48 9.34 -23.90
C PRO A 12 -5.50 9.18 -22.77
N ASN A 13 -5.50 10.12 -21.83
CA ASN A 13 -6.48 10.13 -20.75
C ASN A 13 -7.87 10.39 -21.36
N PRO A 14 -8.87 9.51 -21.20
CA PRO A 14 -10.19 9.72 -21.78
C PRO A 14 -10.95 10.92 -21.18
N GLY A 15 -10.52 11.42 -20.02
CA GLY A 15 -11.11 12.58 -19.36
C GLY A 15 -10.51 13.93 -19.78
N TYR A 16 -9.39 13.95 -20.51
CA TYR A 16 -8.75 15.18 -20.98
C TYR A 16 -8.12 14.96 -22.35
N THR A 17 -8.60 15.70 -23.34
CA THR A 17 -8.10 15.70 -24.72
C THR A 17 -6.75 16.43 -24.83
N GLN A 18 -6.05 16.29 -25.96
CA GLN A 18 -4.82 17.05 -26.20
C GLN A 18 -5.08 18.56 -26.20
N ASP A 19 -6.21 19.01 -26.77
CA ASP A 19 -6.59 20.42 -26.79
C ASP A 19 -6.77 20.98 -25.36
N ASP A 20 -7.27 20.17 -24.41
CA ASP A 20 -7.40 20.57 -23.00
C ASP A 20 -6.03 20.82 -22.34
N TRP A 21 -5.01 20.05 -22.74
CA TRP A 21 -3.63 20.24 -22.26
C TRP A 21 -2.96 21.45 -22.92
N ASP A 22 -3.17 21.64 -24.22
CA ASP A 22 -2.60 22.75 -24.97
C ASP A 22 -3.16 24.09 -24.46
N ALA A 23 -4.43 24.12 -24.07
CA ALA A 23 -5.10 25.29 -23.49
C ALA A 23 -4.49 25.78 -22.16
N VAL A 24 -3.70 24.96 -21.47
CA VAL A 24 -3.00 25.31 -20.21
C VAL A 24 -1.48 25.22 -20.34
N SER A 25 -0.97 25.07 -21.57
CA SER A 25 0.46 24.87 -21.85
C SER A 25 1.33 26.10 -21.53
N ASP A 26 0.73 27.28 -21.48
CA ASP A 26 1.34 28.57 -21.17
C ASP A 26 1.33 28.91 -19.67
N ASN A 27 0.96 27.96 -18.80
CA ASN A 27 0.99 28.16 -17.36
C ASN A 27 2.40 28.59 -16.90
N PRO A 28 2.55 29.73 -16.21
CA PRO A 28 3.86 30.23 -15.82
C PRO A 28 4.58 29.25 -14.90
N ALA A 29 5.92 29.27 -14.97
CA ALA A 29 6.73 28.53 -14.03
C ALA A 29 6.48 29.06 -12.60
N LEU A 30 6.40 28.15 -11.64
CA LEU A 30 6.41 28.49 -10.21
C LEU A 30 7.66 29.29 -9.89
N ILE A 31 7.49 30.46 -9.27
CA ILE A 31 8.62 31.27 -8.77
C ILE A 31 9.02 30.85 -7.36
N ASP A 32 10.26 31.14 -6.97
CA ASP A 32 10.83 30.72 -5.67
C ASP A 32 9.98 31.20 -4.47
N ASP A 33 9.47 32.43 -4.52
CA ASP A 33 8.65 33.00 -3.45
C ASP A 33 7.29 32.29 -3.32
N GLU A 34 6.68 31.89 -4.44
CA GLU A 34 5.42 31.13 -4.46
C GLU A 34 5.62 29.72 -3.90
N LEU A 35 6.73 29.09 -4.27
CA LEU A 35 7.09 27.78 -3.74
C LEU A 35 7.37 27.85 -2.23
N ALA A 36 8.05 28.91 -1.77
CA ALA A 36 8.32 29.15 -0.36
C ALA A 36 7.03 29.40 0.45
N ALA A 37 6.00 29.98 -0.17
CA ALA A 37 4.70 30.23 0.45
C ALA A 37 3.75 29.01 0.40
N ALA A 38 4.14 27.92 -0.27
CA ALA A 38 3.31 26.73 -0.39
C ALA A 38 3.02 26.11 0.98
N ARG A 39 1.75 25.75 1.22
CA ARG A 39 1.32 25.10 2.47
C ARG A 39 1.28 23.59 2.27
N PRO A 40 2.15 22.81 2.92
CA PRO A 40 2.15 21.36 2.77
C PRO A 40 0.93 20.73 3.46
N GLY A 41 0.40 19.68 2.84
CA GLY A 41 -0.55 18.78 3.51
C GLY A 41 -1.86 19.44 3.94
N PRO A 42 -2.43 19.07 5.11
CA PRO A 42 -3.74 19.52 5.56
C PRO A 42 -3.86 21.04 5.78
N ASP A 43 -2.73 21.74 6.01
CA ASP A 43 -2.69 23.17 6.33
C ASP A 43 -3.07 24.07 5.13
N GLY A 44 -2.93 23.54 3.92
CA GLY A 44 -3.34 24.20 2.68
C GLY A 44 -4.75 23.84 2.19
N MET A 45 -5.45 22.92 2.87
CA MET A 45 -6.69 22.32 2.37
C MET A 45 -7.94 22.93 3.02
N PRO A 46 -9.10 22.91 2.33
CA PRO A 46 -10.38 23.16 2.97
C PRO A 46 -10.61 22.22 4.16
N PRO A 47 -11.22 22.67 5.26
CA PRO A 47 -11.35 21.87 6.49
C PRO A 47 -11.98 20.48 6.29
N GLY A 48 -12.96 20.37 5.39
CA GLY A 48 -13.62 19.09 5.07
C GLY A 48 -12.72 18.09 4.33
N VAL A 49 -11.72 18.58 3.59
CA VAL A 49 -10.75 17.74 2.88
C VAL A 49 -9.59 17.38 3.80
N ALA A 50 -9.09 18.34 4.58
CA ALA A 50 -8.03 18.13 5.56
C ALA A 50 -8.33 16.98 6.54
N ALA A 51 -9.58 16.89 7.02
CA ALA A 51 -10.02 15.84 7.94
C ALA A 51 -9.86 14.42 7.37
N ALA A 52 -10.02 14.24 6.05
CA ALA A 52 -9.87 12.94 5.39
C ALA A 52 -8.40 12.45 5.36
N PHE A 53 -7.44 13.37 5.41
CA PHE A 53 -6.01 13.05 5.47
C PHE A 53 -5.53 12.71 6.88
N VAL A 54 -6.24 13.19 7.92
CA VAL A 54 -5.94 12.86 9.33
C VAL A 54 -6.44 11.46 9.70
N SER A 55 -7.50 10.97 9.05
CA SER A 55 -8.02 9.62 9.27
C SER A 55 -7.16 8.55 8.60
N ARG A 56 -6.04 8.19 9.24
CA ARG A 56 -5.29 6.92 9.10
C ARG A 56 -5.23 6.34 7.68
N ILE A 57 -4.18 6.69 6.96
CA ILE A 57 -3.67 5.89 5.83
C ILE A 57 -3.20 4.54 6.39
N GLY A 58 -4.08 3.53 6.41
CA GLY A 58 -3.70 2.17 6.78
C GLY A 58 -4.85 1.29 7.26
N ARG A 59 -4.67 -0.03 7.12
CA ARG A 59 -5.59 -1.02 7.67
C ARG A 59 -5.79 -0.74 9.18
N PRO A 60 -7.03 -0.80 9.70
CA PRO A 60 -7.29 -0.67 11.12
C PRO A 60 -6.35 -1.55 11.94
N LYS A 61 -5.82 -1.01 13.03
CA LYS A 61 -4.95 -1.76 13.95
C LYS A 61 -5.75 -2.97 14.47
N ALA A 62 -5.34 -4.18 14.06
CA ALA A 62 -5.90 -5.39 14.63
C ALA A 62 -5.65 -5.40 16.15
N GLU A 63 -6.70 -5.66 16.94
CA GLU A 63 -6.62 -5.75 18.41
C GLU A 63 -5.64 -6.83 18.85
N ARG A 64 -5.62 -7.96 18.14
CA ARG A 64 -4.69 -9.06 18.35
C ARG A 64 -3.87 -9.32 17.09
N ARG A 65 -2.57 -9.06 17.17
CA ARG A 65 -1.62 -9.32 16.07
C ARG A 65 -0.92 -10.65 16.29
N LYS A 66 -0.57 -11.33 15.20
CA LYS A 66 0.38 -12.45 15.24
C LYS A 66 1.75 -11.91 15.66
N VAL A 67 2.45 -12.62 16.54
CA VAL A 67 3.81 -12.26 16.94
C VAL A 67 4.78 -12.98 16.00
N PRO A 68 5.65 -12.27 15.26
CA PRO A 68 6.68 -12.91 14.46
C PRO A 68 7.72 -13.52 15.41
N VAL A 69 7.95 -14.83 15.26
CA VAL A 69 8.97 -15.57 16.03
C VAL A 69 9.86 -16.34 15.08
N THR A 70 11.16 -16.40 15.39
CA THR A 70 12.12 -17.22 14.66
C THR A 70 12.25 -18.55 15.39
N ILE A 71 11.73 -19.63 14.80
CA ILE A 71 11.86 -21.00 15.32
C ILE A 71 12.48 -21.92 14.25
N ARG A 72 13.19 -22.95 14.69
CA ARG A 72 13.62 -24.05 13.82
C ARG A 72 12.59 -25.17 13.94
N LEU A 73 12.12 -25.66 12.80
CA LEU A 73 11.18 -26.78 12.69
C LEU A 73 11.85 -27.86 11.86
N ASP A 74 11.44 -29.11 12.09
CA ASP A 74 11.94 -30.23 11.30
C ASP A 74 11.56 -30.07 9.82
N PRO A 75 12.45 -30.43 8.88
CA PRO A 75 12.22 -30.20 7.45
C PRO A 75 10.98 -30.91 6.90
N ASP A 76 10.69 -32.11 7.40
CA ASP A 76 9.54 -32.95 7.03
C ASP A 76 8.22 -32.30 7.45
N VAL A 77 8.15 -31.71 8.65
CA VAL A 77 7.00 -30.94 9.13
C VAL A 77 6.73 -29.75 8.20
N VAL A 78 7.77 -28.98 7.86
CA VAL A 78 7.63 -27.83 6.96
C VAL A 78 7.20 -28.27 5.56
N ALA A 79 7.77 -29.36 5.05
CA ALA A 79 7.42 -29.93 3.75
C ALA A 79 5.95 -30.39 3.71
N ALA A 80 5.49 -31.10 4.75
CA ALA A 80 4.11 -31.57 4.87
C ALA A 80 3.11 -30.41 4.82
N PHE A 81 3.36 -29.34 5.57
CA PHE A 81 2.49 -28.16 5.51
C PHE A 81 2.57 -27.49 4.13
N LYS A 82 3.77 -27.24 3.57
CA LYS A 82 3.89 -26.60 2.23
C LYS A 82 3.17 -27.37 1.12
N ALA A 83 3.17 -28.71 1.17
CA ALA A 83 2.47 -29.57 0.21
C ALA A 83 0.95 -29.32 0.17
N THR A 84 0.37 -28.76 1.23
CA THR A 84 -1.06 -28.39 1.27
C THR A 84 -1.40 -27.13 0.43
N GLY A 85 -0.40 -26.48 -0.18
CA GLY A 85 -0.60 -25.35 -1.09
C GLY A 85 -0.80 -24.00 -0.38
N PRO A 86 -1.40 -23.00 -1.06
CA PRO A 86 -1.64 -21.68 -0.50
C PRO A 86 -2.34 -21.73 0.87
N GLY A 87 -1.88 -20.89 1.80
CA GLY A 87 -2.40 -20.86 3.17
C GLY A 87 -1.79 -21.88 4.13
N TRP A 88 -0.72 -22.60 3.75
CA TRP A 88 -0.08 -23.60 4.63
C TRP A 88 0.39 -23.04 5.99
N GLN A 89 0.84 -21.79 6.04
CA GLN A 89 1.23 -21.13 7.28
C GLN A 89 0.03 -20.88 8.22
N THR A 90 -1.16 -20.63 7.66
CA THR A 90 -2.39 -20.50 8.45
C THR A 90 -2.76 -21.84 9.06
N ARG A 91 -2.73 -22.92 8.27
CA ARG A 91 -2.98 -24.28 8.76
C ARG A 91 -1.98 -24.70 9.84
N MET A 92 -0.69 -24.38 9.66
CA MET A 92 0.34 -24.61 10.67
C MET A 92 0.04 -23.86 11.97
N ASN A 93 -0.34 -22.58 11.89
CA ASN A 93 -0.73 -21.80 13.06
C ASN A 93 -1.96 -22.39 13.78
N ASP A 94 -2.94 -22.91 13.05
CA ASP A 94 -4.13 -23.51 13.68
C ASP A 94 -3.82 -24.85 14.35
N ALA A 95 -2.91 -25.65 13.79
CA ALA A 95 -2.38 -26.84 14.46
C ALA A 95 -1.67 -26.48 15.78
N LEU A 96 -0.83 -25.44 15.79
CA LEU A 96 -0.19 -24.94 17.00
C LEU A 96 -1.21 -24.46 18.05
N ARG A 97 -2.30 -23.81 17.63
CA ARG A 97 -3.39 -23.40 18.54
C ARG A 97 -4.13 -24.59 19.13
N ALA A 98 -4.34 -25.65 18.36
CA ALA A 98 -4.96 -26.88 18.87
C ALA A 98 -4.07 -27.52 19.95
N ALA A 99 -2.77 -27.67 19.67
CA ALA A 99 -1.81 -28.25 20.61
C ALA A 99 -1.69 -27.46 21.93
N VAL A 100 -1.90 -26.14 21.91
CA VAL A 100 -1.93 -25.33 23.14
C VAL A 100 -3.05 -25.77 24.10
N ARG A 101 -4.18 -26.27 23.59
CA ARG A 101 -5.27 -26.78 24.44
C ARG A 101 -4.83 -28.02 25.22
N ASP A 102 -4.05 -28.88 24.56
CA ASP A 102 -3.53 -30.10 25.17
C ASP A 102 -2.45 -29.79 26.20
N LEU A 103 -1.63 -28.76 25.96
CA LEU A 103 -0.66 -28.25 26.95
C LEU A 103 -1.33 -27.66 28.20
N SER A 104 -2.55 -27.12 28.09
CA SER A 104 -3.29 -26.57 29.23
C SER A 104 -4.06 -27.61 30.05
N ALA A 105 -4.14 -28.85 29.56
CA ALA A 105 -4.81 -29.97 30.22
C ALA A 105 -3.85 -30.90 30.99
N ALA A 106 -2.54 -30.63 30.93
CA ALA A 106 -1.47 -31.35 31.62
C ALA A 106 -0.89 -30.49 32.76
#